data_AF-A0A3N0GUU6-F1
#
_entry.id   AF-A0A3N0GUU6-F1
#
_cell.length_a   1.000
_cell.length_b   1.000
_cell.length_c   1.000
_cell.angle_alpha   90.00
_cell.angle_beta   90.00
_cell.angle_gamma   90.00
#
_symmetry.space_group_name_H-M   'P 1'
#
loop_
_entity.id
_entity.type
_entity.pdbx_description
1 polymer ?
#
loop_
_entity_poly.entity_id
_entity_poly.type
_entity_poly.pdbx_seq_one_letter_code
_entity_poly.pdbx_strand_id
1 'polypeptide(L)'
;MRGPGLAERYGAGRRPERRPLVIVLAVLFVGALTAWAVWASLGSEQAIDATLTSYDVVSSHEVRVKISAHFRDDKTTGTCLVRATAQDHTIVGELN
;
A
#
# COMPACT_ATOMS: atom_id res chain seq x y z
N MET A 1 29.98 -29.14 -52.24
CA MET A 1 30.27 -28.30 -51.06
C MET A 1 28.94 -27.88 -50.44
N ARG A 2 28.64 -28.31 -49.21
CA ARG A 2 27.38 -27.97 -48.52
C ARG A 2 27.64 -26.69 -47.72
N GLY A 3 27.06 -25.57 -48.14
CA GLY A 3 27.19 -24.30 -47.43
C GLY A 3 26.53 -24.35 -46.05
N PRO A 4 26.92 -23.48 -45.10
CA PRO A 4 26.34 -23.47 -43.76
C PRO A 4 24.82 -23.28 -43.84
N GLY A 5 24.09 -24.06 -43.04
CA GLY A 5 22.63 -24.05 -43.03
C GLY A 5 22.09 -22.66 -42.67
N LEU A 6 20.94 -22.31 -43.24
CA LEU A 6 20.30 -20.99 -43.03
C LEU A 6 20.12 -20.65 -41.52
N ALA A 7 20.02 -21.67 -40.66
CA ALA A 7 19.93 -21.51 -39.20
C ALA A 7 21.18 -20.87 -38.57
N GLU A 8 22.39 -21.16 -39.08
CA GLU A 8 23.63 -20.50 -38.65
C GLU A 8 23.66 -19.03 -39.07
N ARG A 9 23.15 -18.72 -40.28
CA ARG A 9 23.15 -17.35 -40.83
C ARG A 9 22.14 -16.43 -40.15
N TYR A 10 21.01 -16.97 -39.71
CA TYR A 10 19.93 -16.19 -39.12
C TYR A 10 19.82 -16.33 -37.59
N GLY A 11 20.85 -16.89 -36.93
CA GLY A 11 20.90 -16.94 -35.46
C GLY A 11 19.75 -17.71 -34.82
N ALA A 12 19.20 -18.71 -35.51
CA ALA A 12 18.03 -19.47 -35.02
C ALA A 12 18.41 -20.59 -34.01
N GLY A 13 19.69 -20.68 -33.61
CA GLY A 13 20.23 -21.90 -32.98
C GLY A 13 20.50 -21.88 -31.47
N ARG A 14 20.27 -20.79 -30.72
CA ARG A 14 20.74 -20.77 -29.31
C ARG A 14 19.88 -19.94 -28.37
N ARG A 15 18.68 -20.42 -27.99
CA ARG A 15 17.98 -19.96 -26.77
C ARG A 15 16.85 -20.85 -26.18
N PRO A 16 16.75 -22.19 -26.42
CA PRO A 16 15.75 -22.99 -25.69
C PRO A 16 16.11 -23.21 -24.21
N GLU A 17 17.40 -23.25 -23.82
CA GLU A 17 17.81 -23.55 -22.42
C GLU A 17 17.47 -22.47 -21.39
N ARG A 18 17.34 -21.19 -21.81
CA ARG A 18 17.09 -20.08 -20.88
C ARG A 18 15.60 -19.96 -20.54
N ARG A 19 14.71 -20.44 -21.42
CA ARG A 19 13.25 -20.35 -21.26
C ARG A 19 12.74 -20.96 -19.96
N PRO A 20 13.09 -22.21 -19.59
CA PRO A 20 12.61 -22.79 -18.33
C PRO A 20 13.09 -21.99 -17.12
N LEU A 21 14.34 -21.51 -17.12
CA LEU A 21 14.88 -20.68 -16.04
C LEU A 21 14.09 -19.36 -15.90
N VAL A 22 13.80 -18.68 -17.00
CA VAL A 22 13.02 -17.43 -17.00
C VAL A 22 11.60 -17.68 -16.48
N ILE A 23 10.97 -18.79 -16.87
CA ILE A 23 9.63 -19.15 -16.38
C ILE A 23 9.67 -19.40 -14.88
N VAL A 24 10.64 -20.18 -14.39
CA VAL A 24 10.78 -20.45 -12.94
C VAL A 24 11.00 -19.16 -12.17
N LEU A 25 11.91 -18.29 -12.63
CA LEU A 25 12.14 -17.00 -11.98
C LEU A 25 10.89 -16.12 -11.98
N ALA A 26 10.14 -16.08 -13.10
CA ALA A 26 8.90 -15.33 -13.18
C ALA A 26 7.85 -15.85 -12.20
N VAL A 27 7.69 -17.18 -12.09
CA VAL A 27 6.75 -17.80 -11.14
C VAL A 27 7.15 -17.51 -9.70
N LEU A 28 8.44 -17.64 -9.37
CA LEU A 28 8.95 -17.31 -8.03
C LEU A 28 8.74 -15.83 -7.70
N PHE A 29 9.01 -14.95 -8.65
CA PHE A 29 8.84 -13.51 -8.47
C PHE A 29 7.37 -13.15 -8.23
N VAL A 30 6.45 -13.68 -9.05
CA VAL A 30 5.01 -13.48 -8.86
C VAL A 30 4.57 -14.04 -7.51
N GLY A 31 5.02 -15.25 -7.14
CA GLY A 31 4.71 -15.88 -5.85
C GLY A 31 5.20 -15.06 -4.65
N ALA A 32 6.40 -14.48 -4.75
CA ALA A 32 6.94 -13.60 -3.71
C ALA A 32 6.12 -12.32 -3.58
N LEU A 33 5.71 -11.70 -4.71
CA LEU A 33 4.87 -10.51 -4.71
C LEU A 33 3.48 -10.78 -4.12
N THR A 34 2.84 -11.90 -4.47
CA THR A 34 1.54 -12.27 -3.87
C THR A 34 1.67 -12.57 -2.39
N ALA A 35 2.68 -13.33 -1.96
CA ALA A 35 2.90 -13.58 -0.55
C ALA A 35 3.13 -12.28 0.24
N TRP A 36 3.94 -11.37 -0.31
CA TRP A 36 4.17 -10.06 0.29
C TRP A 36 2.90 -9.21 0.37
N ALA A 37 2.10 -9.15 -0.71
CA ALA A 37 0.85 -8.40 -0.74
C ALA A 37 -0.17 -8.93 0.27
N VAL A 38 -0.31 -10.26 0.38
CA VAL A 38 -1.18 -10.89 1.38
C VAL A 38 -0.72 -10.54 2.78
N TRP A 39 0.58 -10.68 3.08
CA TRP A 39 1.13 -10.32 4.38
C TRP A 39 0.91 -8.84 4.71
N ALA A 40 1.16 -7.93 3.76
CA ALA A 40 0.96 -6.50 3.93
C ALA A 40 -0.51 -6.14 4.19
N SER A 41 -1.45 -6.84 3.54
CA SER A 41 -2.89 -6.61 3.75
C SER A 41 -3.39 -7.08 5.13
N LEU A 42 -2.76 -8.10 5.70
CA LEU A 42 -3.08 -8.60 7.05
C LEU A 42 -2.46 -7.71 8.15
N GLY A 43 -1.32 -7.08 7.86
CA GLY A 43 -0.62 -6.20 8.81
C GLY A 43 -1.30 -4.83 9.02
N SER A 44 -2.27 -4.46 8.18
CA SER A 44 -2.97 -3.18 8.29
C SER A 44 -4.17 -3.21 9.25
N GLU A 45 -4.30 -4.23 10.09
CA GLU A 45 -5.34 -4.28 11.12
C GLU A 45 -5.10 -3.19 12.18
N GLN A 46 -5.56 -1.97 11.89
CA GLN A 46 -5.58 -0.87 12.84
C GLN A 46 -6.44 -1.30 14.04
N ALA A 47 -5.91 -1.16 15.26
CA ALA A 47 -6.65 -1.49 16.48
C ALA A 47 -7.77 -0.48 16.79
N ILE A 48 -7.64 0.73 16.23
CA ILE A 48 -8.56 1.85 16.37
C ILE A 48 -8.75 2.44 14.97
N ASP A 49 -9.99 2.42 14.48
CA ASP A 49 -10.38 3.10 13.25
C ASP A 49 -11.12 4.39 13.64
N ALA A 50 -10.53 5.55 13.36
CA ALA A 50 -11.08 6.85 13.70
C ALA A 50 -11.44 7.61 12.42
N THR A 51 -12.74 7.79 12.19
CA THR A 51 -13.25 8.52 11.04
C THR A 51 -13.86 9.85 11.48
N LEU A 52 -13.50 10.93 10.77
CA LEU A 52 -14.10 12.24 10.91
C LEU A 52 -15.50 12.22 10.27
N THR A 53 -16.55 12.16 11.09
CA THR A 53 -17.92 12.06 10.57
C THR A 53 -18.44 13.41 10.07
N SER A 54 -18.18 14.49 10.82
CA SER A 54 -18.61 15.83 10.45
C SER A 54 -17.83 16.91 11.20
N TYR A 55 -17.76 18.10 10.60
CA TYR A 55 -17.28 19.31 11.25
C TYR A 55 -18.29 20.43 11.03
N ASP A 56 -18.44 21.30 12.02
CA ASP A 56 -19.34 22.44 12.01
C ASP A 56 -18.60 23.66 12.54
N VAL A 57 -18.56 24.74 11.77
CA VAL A 57 -17.88 25.98 12.14
C VAL A 57 -18.90 26.86 12.87
N VAL A 58 -18.90 26.79 14.19
CA VAL A 58 -19.87 27.47 15.05
C VAL A 58 -19.56 28.96 15.15
N SER A 59 -18.28 29.34 15.08
CA SER A 59 -17.85 30.74 15.01
C SER A 59 -16.46 30.89 14.35
N SER A 60 -16.03 32.13 14.16
CA SER A 60 -14.66 32.48 13.73
C SER A 60 -13.53 31.87 14.59
N HIS A 61 -13.82 31.46 15.82
CA HIS A 61 -12.84 30.89 16.75
C HIS A 61 -13.26 29.53 17.33
N GLU A 62 -14.38 28.96 16.88
CA GLU A 62 -14.90 27.70 17.41
C GLU A 62 -15.33 26.77 16.27
N VAL A 63 -14.75 25.57 16.25
CA VAL A 63 -15.13 24.49 15.35
C VAL A 63 -15.54 23.30 16.20
N ARG A 64 -16.74 22.78 15.94
CA ARG A 64 -17.25 21.56 16.55
C ARG A 64 -16.99 20.39 15.63
N VAL A 65 -16.41 19.33 16.16
CA VAL A 65 -16.03 18.15 15.39
C VAL A 65 -16.70 16.92 15.98
N LYS A 66 -17.24 16.04 15.12
CA LYS A 66 -17.72 14.72 15.52
C LYS A 66 -16.82 13.65 14.92
N ILE A 67 -16.21 12.86 15.80
CA ILE A 67 -15.32 11.76 15.46
C ILE A 67 -15.99 10.46 15.92
N SER A 68 -16.11 9.50 15.02
CA SER A 68 -16.50 8.13 15.33
C SER A 68 -15.26 7.27 15.39
N ALA A 69 -14.96 6.73 16.57
CA ALA A 69 -13.85 5.79 16.77
C ALA A 69 -14.42 4.39 17.02
N HIS A 70 -13.96 3.43 16.22
CA HIS A 70 -14.25 2.01 16.39
C HIS A 70 -13.01 1.30 16.93
N PHE A 71 -13.14 0.71 18.12
CA PHE A 71 -12.11 -0.09 18.76
C PHE A 71 -12.38 -1.56 18.46
N ARG A 72 -11.32 -2.33 18.15
CA ARG A 72 -11.47 -3.77 17.86
C ARG A 72 -11.88 -4.59 19.10
N ASP A 73 -11.41 -4.19 20.28
CA ASP A 73 -11.68 -4.83 21.57
C ASP A 73 -11.74 -3.76 22.68
N ASP A 74 -12.56 -3.99 23.70
CA ASP A 74 -12.79 -3.12 24.86
C ASP A 74 -11.51 -2.90 25.70
N LYS A 75 -10.49 -3.74 25.50
CA LYS A 75 -9.17 -3.62 26.15
C LYS A 75 -8.20 -2.67 25.42
N THR A 76 -8.57 -2.19 24.23
CA THR A 76 -7.72 -1.33 23.42
C THR A 76 -7.76 0.09 23.97
N THR A 77 -6.62 0.60 24.44
CA THR A 77 -6.47 2.00 24.84
C THR A 77 -5.73 2.78 23.76
N GLY A 78 -6.14 4.04 23.54
CA GLY A 78 -5.50 4.94 22.59
C GLY A 78 -5.65 6.39 23.02
N THR A 79 -4.75 7.24 22.53
CA THR A 79 -4.82 8.70 22.68
C THR A 79 -5.32 9.32 21.40
N CYS A 80 -6.23 10.28 21.49
CA CYS A 80 -6.84 10.93 20.34
C CYS A 80 -6.32 12.36 20.22
N LEU A 81 -5.44 12.61 19.24
CA LEU A 81 -4.97 13.96 18.94
C LEU A 81 -5.83 14.60 17.85
N VAL A 82 -6.58 15.62 18.21
CA VAL A 82 -7.34 16.47 17.28
C VAL A 82 -6.53 17.72 16.98
N ARG A 83 -6.34 18.02 15.69
CA ARG A 83 -5.53 19.15 15.24
C ARG A 83 -6.32 20.03 14.29
N ALA A 84 -6.42 21.31 14.60
CA ALA A 84 -6.96 22.33 13.72
C ALA A 84 -5.85 22.85 12.81
N THR A 85 -6.09 22.82 11.49
CA THR A 85 -5.15 23.31 10.47
C THR A 85 -5.78 24.44 9.67
N ALA A 86 -4.96 25.45 9.32
CA ALA A 86 -5.36 26.54 8.44
C ALA A 86 -5.22 26.13 6.96
N GLN A 87 -5.63 27.02 6.04
CA GLN A 87 -5.60 26.78 4.58
C GLN A 87 -4.19 26.53 4.04
N ASP A 88 -3.16 27.04 4.71
CA ASP A 88 -1.75 26.81 4.41
C ASP A 88 -1.19 25.54 5.09
N HIS A 89 -2.07 24.71 5.67
CA HIS A 89 -1.77 23.53 6.48
C HIS A 89 -0.94 23.83 7.75
N THR A 90 -0.85 25.09 8.17
CA THR A 90 -0.25 25.42 9.46
C THR A 90 -1.17 25.00 10.60
N ILE A 91 -0.56 24.61 11.73
CA ILE A 91 -1.28 24.14 12.90
C ILE A 91 -1.68 25.34 13.75
N VAL A 92 -2.97 25.52 13.96
CA VAL A 92 -3.52 26.66 14.72
C VAL A 92 -4.09 26.26 16.09
N GLY A 93 -4.24 24.95 16.34
CA GLY A 93 -4.70 24.45 17.62
C GLY A 93 -4.62 22.92 17.70
N GLU A 94 -4.48 22.41 18.92
CA GLU A 94 -4.43 20.98 19.22
C GLU A 94 -5.23 20.66 20.49
N LEU A 95 -5.81 19.46 20.53
CA LEU A 95 -6.54 18.91 21.67
C LEU A 95 -6.23 17.41 21.77
N ASN A 96 -5.84 16.92 22.94
CA ASN A 96 -5.51 15.51 23.22
C ASN A 96 -6.16 15.06 24.52
#